data_AF-A0A1S9CF66-F1
#
_entry.id   AF-A0A1S9CF66-F1
#
_cell.length_a   1.000
_cell.length_b   1.000
_cell.length_c   1.000
_cell.angle_alpha   90.00
_cell.angle_beta   90.00
_cell.angle_gamma   90.00
#
_symmetry.space_group_name_H-M   'P 1'
#
loop_
_entity.id
_entity.type
_entity.pdbx_description
1 polymer ?
#
loop_
_entity_poly.entity_id
_entity_poly.type
_entity_poly.pdbx_seq_one_letter_code
_entity_poly.pdbx_strand_id
1 'polypeptide(L)' 'MDNQALDILKLFYNGAPSVRDISNKTKLAPEEVREILKGARTCGLISFNTQDQAETFHNIKKKKLELYLRSKGALK' A
#
# COMPACT_ATOMS: atom_id res chain seq x y z
N MET A 1 11.19 -13.17 3.52
CA MET A 1 10.20 -12.65 2.56
C MET A 1 9.64 -11.35 3.12
N ASP A 2 10.25 -10.25 2.69
CA ASP A 2 9.64 -8.93 2.46
C ASP A 2 8.87 -8.24 3.60
N ASN A 3 9.55 -7.96 4.71
CA ASN A 3 9.03 -7.03 5.73
C ASN A 3 8.69 -5.64 5.13
N GLN A 4 9.44 -5.19 4.11
CA GLN A 4 9.21 -3.90 3.44
C GLN A 4 7.86 -3.83 2.73
N ALA A 5 7.47 -4.90 2.02
CA ALA A 5 6.17 -4.95 1.34
C ALA A 5 5.01 -4.94 2.34
N LEU A 6 5.14 -5.68 3.44
CA LEU A 6 4.16 -5.64 4.53
C LEU A 6 4.06 -4.26 5.17
N ASP A 7 5.18 -3.54 5.34
CA ASP A 7 5.19 -2.18 5.90
C ASP A 7 4.48 -1.17 4.99
N ILE A 8 4.78 -1.20 3.69
CA ILE A 8 4.09 -0.37 2.69
C ILE A 8 2.58 -0.63 2.72
N LEU A 9 2.19 -1.90 2.72
CA LEU A 9 0.79 -2.31 2.75
C LEU A 9 0.10 -1.92 4.06
N LYS A 10 0.78 -2.00 5.20
CA LYS A 10 0.27 -1.49 6.48
C LYS A 10 0.06 0.01 6.45
N LEU A 11 1.03 0.78 5.95
CA LEU A 11 0.91 2.24 5.85
C LEU A 11 -0.25 2.64 4.93
N PHE A 12 -0.39 1.96 3.79
CA PHE A 12 -1.53 2.13 2.91
C PHE A 12 -2.85 1.79 3.61
N TYR A 13 -2.92 0.66 4.33
CA TYR A 13 -4.10 0.26 5.10
C TYR A 13 -4.46 1.27 6.20
N ASN A 14 -3.46 1.82 6.89
CA ASN A 14 -3.62 2.82 7.94
C ASN A 14 -4.03 4.21 7.42
N GLY A 15 -4.14 4.39 6.10
CA GLY A 15 -4.65 5.61 5.49
C GLY A 15 -3.56 6.60 5.08
N ALA A 16 -2.37 6.13 4.70
CA ALA A 16 -1.40 6.98 4.02
C ALA A 16 -2.06 7.61 2.78
N PRO A 17 -1.94 8.95 2.58
CA PRO A 17 -2.70 9.67 1.56
C PRO A 17 -2.12 9.53 0.14
N SER A 18 -0.84 9.18 -0.01
CA SER A 18 -0.18 9.09 -1.32
C SER A 18 1.03 8.16 -1.31
N VAL A 19 1.50 7.79 -2.51
CA VAL A 19 2.75 7.03 -2.69
C VAL A 19 3.94 7.74 -2.05
N ARG A 20 3.99 9.07 -2.17
CA ARG A 20 5.07 9.90 -1.63
C ARG A 20 5.08 9.91 -0.10
N ASP A 21 3.91 9.90 0.55
CA ASP A 21 3.82 9.78 2.00
C ASP A 21 4.37 8.44 2.51
N ILE A 22 4.02 7.34 1.82
CA ILE A 22 4.54 6.02 2.13
C ILE A 22 6.05 5.98 1.93
N SER A 23 6.55 6.45 0.80
CA SER A 23 7.99 6.54 0.48
C SER A 23 8.77 7.30 1.55
N ASN A 24 8.25 8.45 2.03
CA ASN A 24 8.88 9.22 3.10
C ASN A 24 8.95 8.44 4.43
N LYS A 25 7.90 7.70 4.78
CA LYS A 25 7.83 6.92 6.03
C LYS A 25 8.70 5.67 6.00
N THR A 26 8.75 4.99 4.86
CA THR A 26 9.56 3.77 4.69
C THR A 26 11.00 4.07 4.29
N LYS A 27 11.31 5.32 3.90
CA LYS A 27 12.58 5.74 3.27
C LYS A 27 12.91 4.96 2.00
N LEU A 28 11.89 4.43 1.31
CA LEU A 28 12.04 3.69 0.06
C LEU A 28 11.81 4.61 -1.14
N ALA A 29 12.38 4.25 -2.28
CA ALA A 29 12.10 4.97 -3.51
C ALA A 29 10.61 4.87 -3.88
N PRO A 30 9.99 5.94 -4.42
CA PRO A 30 8.60 5.90 -4.87
C PRO A 30 8.32 4.78 -5.87
N GLU A 31 9.30 4.43 -6.69
CA GLU A 31 9.23 3.33 -7.66
C GLU A 31 9.01 1.98 -6.99
N GLU A 32 9.77 1.67 -5.92
CA GLU A 32 9.57 0.42 -5.17
C GLU A 32 8.21 0.36 -4.50
N VAL A 33 7.75 1.49 -3.94
CA VAL A 33 6.41 1.61 -3.35
C VAL A 33 5.35 1.33 -4.43
N ARG A 34 5.51 1.89 -5.64
CA ARG A 34 4.60 1.62 -6.77
C ARG A 34 4.63 0.16 -7.19
N GLU A 35 5.79 -0.48 -7.28
CA GLU A 35 5.89 -1.89 -7.66
C GLU A 35 5.16 -2.80 -6.67
N ILE A 36 5.33 -2.55 -5.38
CA ILE A 36 4.65 -3.32 -4.32
C ILE A 36 3.14 -3.09 -4.34
N LEU A 37 2.69 -1.82 -4.46
CA LEU A 37 1.27 -1.50 -4.58
C LEU A 37 0.66 -2.07 -5.88
N LYS A 38 1.41 -2.08 -6.98
CA LYS A 38 1.00 -2.68 -8.25
C LYS A 38 0.86 -4.19 -8.11
N GLY A 39 1.81 -4.86 -7.46
CA GLY A 39 1.72 -6.29 -7.13
C GLY A 39 0.46 -6.61 -6.32
N ALA A 40 0.22 -5.84 -5.25
CA ALA A 40 -0.97 -5.99 -4.42
C ALA A 40 -2.28 -5.71 -5.19
N ARG A 41 -2.27 -4.76 -6.14
CA ARG A 41 -3.40 -4.47 -7.01
C ARG A 41 -3.66 -5.62 -8.00
N THR A 42 -2.62 -6.18 -8.61
CA THR A 42 -2.70 -7.33 -9.52
C THR A 42 -3.22 -8.58 -8.80
N CYS A 43 -2.83 -8.79 -7.54
CA CYS A 43 -3.39 -9.83 -6.68
C CYS A 43 -4.82 -9.53 -6.19
N GLY A 44 -5.37 -8.36 -6.50
CA GLY A 44 -6.71 -7.93 -6.08
C GLY A 44 -6.82 -7.64 -4.59
N LEU A 45 -5.71 -7.43 -3.88
CA LEU A 45 -5.69 -7.08 -2.44
C LEU A 45 -6.14 -5.64 -2.21
N ILE A 46 -5.73 -4.73 -3.10
CA ILE A 46 -6.08 -3.32 -3.06
C ILE A 46 -6.63 -2.83 -4.40
N SER A 47 -7.44 -1.79 -4.34
CA SER A 47 -7.86 -1.02 -5.51
C SER A 47 -7.91 0.45 -5.14
N PHE A 48 -7.39 1.32 -6.00
CA PHE A 48 -7.40 2.76 -5.80
C PHE A 48 -7.24 3.44 -7.16
N ASN A 49 -7.66 4.70 -7.21
CA ASN A 49 -7.36 5.64 -8.28
C ASN A 49 -6.31 6.64 -7.81
N THR A 50 -5.54 7.19 -8.74
CA THR A 50 -4.62 8.29 -8.52
C THR A 50 -5.01 9.44 -9.43
N GLN A 51 -5.19 10.64 -8.90
CA GLN A 51 -5.77 11.75 -9.67
C GLN A 51 -4.78 12.90 -9.94
N ASP A 52 -3.55 12.83 -9.39
CA ASP A 52 -2.58 13.92 -9.42
C ASP A 52 -1.13 13.43 -9.58
N GLN A 53 -0.23 14.35 -9.92
CA GLN A 53 1.23 14.10 -9.95
C GLN A 53 1.79 13.65 -8.59
N ALA A 54 1.08 13.96 -7.50
CA ALA A 54 1.41 13.50 -6.16
C ALA A 54 0.99 12.03 -5.90
N GLU A 55 0.30 11.39 -6.84
CA GLU A 55 -0.25 10.02 -6.71
C GLU A 55 -1.08 9.85 -5.43
N THR A 56 -1.92 10.84 -5.16
CA THR A 56 -2.89 10.81 -4.07
C THR A 56 -3.86 9.66 -4.30
N PHE A 57 -4.12 8.87 -3.26
CA PHE A 57 -5.00 7.72 -3.36
C PHE A 57 -6.46 8.12 -3.20
N HIS A 58 -7.28 7.77 -4.18
CA HIS A 58 -8.73 7.98 -4.19
C HIS A 58 -9.48 6.66 -4.36
N ASN A 59 -10.73 6.64 -3.91
CA ASN A 59 -11.63 5.48 -4.04
C ASN A 59 -11.00 4.15 -3.56
N ILE A 60 -10.34 4.19 -2.40
CA ILE A 60 -9.53 3.09 -1.88
C ILE A 60 -10.42 1.94 -1.42
N LYS A 61 -10.19 0.75 -1.99
CA LYS A 61 -10.75 -0.53 -1.52
C LYS A 61 -9.63 -1.35 -0.89
N LYS A 62 -9.71 -1.57 0.42
CA LYS A 62 -8.70 -2.26 1.23
C LYS A 62 -9.24 -3.46 2.03
N LYS A 63 -10.47 -3.91 1.75
CA LYS A 63 -11.13 -5.00 2.48
C LYS A 63 -10.38 -6.34 2.38
N LYS A 64 -9.86 -6.67 1.19
CA LYS A 64 -9.04 -7.87 0.98
C LYS A 64 -7.64 -7.73 1.59
N LEU A 65 -7.09 -6.51 1.55
CA LEU A 65 -5.83 -6.20 2.22
C LEU A 65 -5.91 -6.43 3.75
N GLU A 66 -7.02 -6.07 4.40
CA GLU A 66 -7.23 -6.34 5.83
C GLU A 66 -7.09 -7.83 6.17
N LEU A 67 -7.79 -8.69 5.42
CA LEU A 67 -7.75 -10.15 5.60
C LEU A 67 -6.34 -10.69 5.38
N TYR A 68 -5.63 -10.17 4.39
CA TYR A 68 -4.25 -10.53 4.11
C TYR A 68 -3.31 -10.14 5.25
N LEU A 69 -3.41 -8.90 5.75
CA LEU A 69 -2.60 -8.43 6.87
C LEU A 69 -2.90 -9.21 8.15
N ARG A 70 -4.16 -9.56 8.43
CA ARG A 70 -4.52 -10.45 9.56
C ARG A 70 -3.94 -11.85 9.39
N SER A 71 -4.06 -12.44 8.20
CA SER A 71 -3.49 -13.77 7.91
C SER A 71 -1.96 -13.81 8.05
N LYS A 72 -1.28 -12.68 7.82
CA LYS A 72 0.17 -12.51 8.02
C LYS A 72 0.56 -12.14 9.45
N GLY A 73 -0.39 -12.01 10.38
CA GLY A 73 -0.13 -11.53 11.75
C GLY A 73 0.32 -10.07 11.83
N ALA A 74 0.14 -9.32 10.74
CA ALA A 74 0.50 -7.92 10.61
C ALA A 74 -0.57 -6.98 11.21
N LEU A 75 -1.82 -7.42 11.26
CA LEU A 75 -2.91 -6.80 12.02
C LEU A 75 -3.32 -7.75 13.15
N LYS A 76 -3.47 -7.21 14.37
CA LYS A 76 -4.04 -7.91 15.52
C LYS A 76 -5.52 -7.63 15.64
#